data_AF-A0A9D1KP36-F1
#
_entry.id   AF-A0A9D1KP36-F1
#
_cell.length_a   1.000
_cell.length_b   1.000
_cell.length_c   1.000
_cell.angle_alpha   90.00
_cell.angle_beta   90.00
_cell.angle_gamma   90.00
#
_symmetry.space_group_name_H-M   'P 1'
#
loop_
_entity.id
_entity.type
_entity.pdbx_description
1 polymer ?
#
loop_
_entity_poly.entity_id
_entity_poly.type
_entity_poly.pdbx_seq_one_letter_code
_entity_poly.pdbx_strand_id
1 'polypeptide(L)'
;MKRIIFILIILTAFGIAAVSFGTSVPQTEVRLYFTDAQILKLLPVRVMIPELTPEEQAKLVIKALIEGDDDNLKIRRTIPDIRGCMSVKVKGEIAYVDIKRKMIENHSEGRDIELLTVYSIVNSLASVKGITNVRFTIEGEVSEDFMGYLDMRETFIPDYTV
;
A
#
# COMPACT_ATOMS: atom_id res chain seq x y z
N MET A 1 15.19 -11.97 14.81
CA MET A 1 14.56 -13.30 14.57
C MET A 1 13.09 -13.24 14.94
N LYS A 2 12.24 -12.85 13.98
CA LYS A 2 10.78 -13.01 14.09
C LYS A 2 10.34 -13.81 12.88
N ARG A 3 10.20 -15.12 13.07
CA ARG A 3 9.57 -15.99 12.07
C ARG A 3 8.10 -15.57 12.03
N ILE A 4 7.70 -14.87 10.97
CA ILE A 4 6.30 -14.58 10.68
C ILE A 4 5.67 -15.91 10.30
N ILE A 5 5.00 -16.53 11.28
CA ILE A 5 4.22 -17.74 11.09
C ILE A 5 2.91 -17.32 10.42
N PHE A 6 2.82 -17.56 9.13
CA PHE A 6 1.56 -17.65 8.40
C PHE A 6 0.75 -18.82 8.98
N ILE A 7 -0.55 -18.61 9.18
CA ILE A 7 -1.59 -19.57 9.62
C ILE A 7 -1.73 -19.72 11.14
N LEU A 8 -2.89 -19.30 11.67
CA LEU A 8 -3.41 -19.73 12.96
C LEU A 8 -4.88 -20.17 12.81
N ILE A 9 -5.07 -21.46 12.52
CA ILE A 9 -6.35 -22.16 12.70
C ILE A 9 -6.27 -22.81 14.08
N ILE A 10 -7.11 -22.39 15.02
CA ILE A 10 -7.26 -23.05 16.33
C ILE A 10 -8.40 -24.07 16.21
N LEU A 11 -8.04 -25.34 16.07
CA LEU A 11 -8.92 -26.49 16.27
C LEU A 11 -8.86 -26.88 17.76
N THR A 12 -9.89 -26.53 18.52
CA THR A 12 -10.18 -27.18 19.80
C THR A 12 -11.38 -28.09 19.63
N ALA A 13 -11.13 -29.38 19.78
CA ALA A 13 -12.10 -30.45 19.63
C ALA A 13 -13.23 -30.34 20.68
N PHE A 14 -14.45 -30.17 20.19
CA PHE A 14 -15.65 -30.64 20.88
C PHE A 14 -16.70 -31.01 19.84
N GLY A 15 -17.28 -32.21 19.98
CA GLY A 15 -18.13 -32.85 18.99
C GLY A 15 -19.35 -32.03 18.60
N ILE A 16 -19.27 -31.40 17.45
CA ILE A 16 -20.37 -31.07 16.56
C ILE A 16 -19.83 -31.46 15.18
N ALA A 17 -20.62 -32.18 14.38
CA ALA A 17 -20.31 -32.40 12.97
C ALA A 17 -20.34 -31.04 12.24
N ALA A 18 -19.26 -30.26 12.38
CA ALA A 18 -19.02 -29.08 11.59
C ALA A 18 -18.64 -29.60 10.21
N VAL A 19 -19.61 -29.56 9.30
CA VAL A 19 -19.35 -29.63 7.86
C VAL A 19 -18.22 -28.63 7.61
N SER A 20 -17.01 -29.13 7.35
CA SER A 20 -15.87 -28.31 7.00
C SER A 20 -16.16 -27.77 5.61
N PHE A 21 -16.94 -26.69 5.54
CA PHE A 21 -16.99 -25.82 4.38
C PHE A 21 -15.64 -25.11 4.33
N GLY A 22 -14.63 -25.82 3.83
CA GLY A 22 -13.36 -25.27 3.39
C GLY A 22 -13.61 -24.37 2.18
N THR A 23 -14.24 -23.21 2.41
CA THR A 23 -14.25 -22.14 1.43
C THR A 23 -12.90 -21.45 1.54
N SER A 24 -11.94 -21.87 0.70
CA SER A 24 -10.72 -21.08 0.55
C SER A 24 -11.14 -19.72 -0.02
N VAL A 25 -10.89 -18.65 0.75
CA VAL A 25 -11.12 -17.28 0.28
C VAL A 25 -10.29 -17.09 -0.98
N PRO A 26 -10.91 -16.81 -2.15
CA PRO A 26 -10.16 -16.60 -3.39
C PRO A 26 -9.08 -15.54 -3.17
N GLN A 27 -7.92 -15.76 -3.78
CA GLN A 27 -6.77 -14.88 -3.64
C GLN A 27 -6.41 -14.31 -5.01
N THR A 28 -5.88 -13.08 -5.02
CA THR A 28 -5.32 -12.45 -6.21
C THR A 28 -3.93 -11.90 -5.92
N GLU A 29 -3.08 -11.87 -6.95
CA GLU A 29 -1.74 -11.28 -6.87
C GLU A 29 -1.84 -9.76 -7.03
N VAL A 30 -1.20 -9.03 -6.12
CA VAL A 30 -0.92 -7.60 -6.28
C VAL A 30 0.58 -7.33 -6.10
N ARG A 31 1.07 -6.23 -6.65
CA ARG A 31 2.46 -5.78 -6.56
C ARG A 31 2.54 -4.59 -5.63
N LEU A 32 3.35 -4.70 -4.58
CA LEU A 32 3.76 -3.59 -3.73
C LEU A 32 5.10 -3.06 -4.24
N TYR A 33 5.23 -1.76 -4.38
CA TYR A 33 6.44 -1.12 -4.88
C TYR A 33 7.18 -0.47 -3.72
N PHE A 34 8.38 -0.97 -3.44
CA PHE A 34 9.29 -0.44 -2.43
C PHE A 34 10.54 0.07 -3.10
N THR A 35 11.29 0.96 -2.46
CA THR A 35 12.59 1.37 -3.02
C THR A 35 13.60 0.24 -2.87
N ASP A 36 14.62 0.22 -3.73
CA ASP A 36 15.78 -0.63 -3.48
C ASP A 36 16.57 -0.16 -2.24
N ALA A 37 17.54 -0.98 -1.81
CA ALA A 37 18.34 -0.70 -0.62
C ALA A 37 19.10 0.64 -0.65
N GLN A 38 19.29 1.22 -1.85
CA GLN A 38 20.02 2.47 -2.09
C GLN A 38 19.08 3.66 -2.30
N ILE A 39 17.75 3.45 -2.31
CA ILE A 39 16.74 4.47 -2.54
C ILE A 39 16.92 5.14 -3.92
N LEU A 40 17.17 4.33 -4.96
CA LEU A 40 17.41 4.82 -6.33
C LEU A 40 16.27 4.55 -7.29
N LYS A 41 15.48 3.50 -7.05
CA LYS A 41 14.38 3.07 -7.94
C LYS A 41 13.37 2.21 -7.19
N LEU A 42 12.20 1.99 -7.80
CA LEU A 42 11.19 1.10 -7.25
C LEU A 42 11.36 -0.37 -7.71
N LEU A 43 11.17 -1.29 -6.77
CA LEU A 43 11.18 -2.73 -6.98
C LEU A 43 9.82 -3.32 -6.61
N PRO A 44 9.20 -4.13 -7.48
CA PRO A 44 7.93 -4.79 -7.16
C PRO A 44 8.14 -6.02 -6.28
N VAL A 45 7.32 -6.13 -5.23
CA VAL A 45 7.16 -7.29 -4.36
C VAL A 45 5.76 -7.84 -4.58
N ARG A 46 5.65 -9.09 -5.03
CA ARG A 46 4.37 -9.76 -5.27
C ARG A 46 3.81 -10.30 -3.97
N VAL A 47 2.54 -10.02 -3.70
CA VAL A 47 1.82 -10.53 -2.53
C VAL A 47 0.47 -11.07 -2.95
N MET A 48 0.03 -12.14 -2.29
CA MET A 48 -1.33 -12.66 -2.44
C MET A 48 -2.22 -11.99 -1.40
N ILE A 49 -3.32 -11.38 -1.86
CA ILE A 49 -4.34 -10.81 -1.00
C ILE A 49 -5.71 -11.44 -1.29
N PRO A 50 -6.64 -11.45 -0.33
CA PRO A 50 -8.02 -11.85 -0.59
C PRO A 50 -8.62 -11.07 -1.77
N GLU A 51 -9.34 -11.79 -2.62
CA GLU A 51 -10.15 -11.19 -3.67
C GLU A 51 -11.37 -10.53 -3.03
N LEU A 52 -11.37 -9.19 -3.04
CA LEU A 52 -12.35 -8.33 -2.38
C LEU A 52 -12.71 -7.17 -3.33
N THR A 53 -13.53 -6.23 -2.85
CA THR A 53 -13.77 -5.01 -3.62
C THR A 53 -12.47 -4.22 -3.84
N PRO A 54 -12.35 -3.43 -4.93
CA PRO A 54 -11.15 -2.62 -5.16
C PRO A 54 -10.79 -1.71 -3.99
N GLU A 55 -11.78 -1.16 -3.28
CA GLU A 55 -11.53 -0.34 -2.10
C GLU A 55 -10.95 -1.13 -0.92
N GLU A 56 -11.48 -2.32 -0.63
CA GLU A 56 -10.95 -3.17 0.44
C GLU A 56 -9.52 -3.64 0.13
N GLN A 57 -9.25 -3.99 -1.13
CA GLN A 57 -7.89 -4.34 -1.57
C GLN A 57 -6.94 -3.15 -1.50
N ALA A 58 -7.37 -1.95 -1.91
CA ALA A 58 -6.58 -0.72 -1.77
C ALA A 58 -6.23 -0.45 -0.30
N LYS A 59 -7.17 -0.65 0.64
CA LYS A 59 -6.90 -0.52 2.08
C LYS A 59 -5.85 -1.52 2.56
N LEU A 60 -5.88 -2.76 2.08
CA LEU A 60 -4.85 -3.76 2.36
C LEU A 60 -3.49 -3.37 1.79
N VAL A 61 -3.45 -2.84 0.56
CA VAL A 61 -2.21 -2.34 -0.08
C VAL A 61 -1.60 -1.18 0.71
N ILE A 62 -2.38 -0.16 1.06
CA ILE A 62 -1.89 0.97 1.88
C ILE A 62 -1.35 0.48 3.22
N LYS A 63 -2.08 -0.44 3.88
CA LYS A 63 -1.63 -1.03 5.14
C LYS A 63 -0.29 -1.74 4.98
N ALA A 64 -0.14 -2.56 3.94
CA ALA A 64 1.10 -3.29 3.68
C ALA A 64 2.29 -2.38 3.33
N LEU A 65 2.05 -1.28 2.61
CA LEU A 65 3.08 -0.28 2.32
C LEU A 65 3.56 0.44 3.59
N ILE A 66 2.63 0.78 4.50
CA ILE A 66 2.97 1.39 5.80
C ILE A 66 3.76 0.40 6.66
N GLU A 67 3.29 -0.85 6.75
CA GLU A 67 3.95 -1.90 7.55
C GLU A 67 5.35 -2.25 7.00
N GLY A 68 5.53 -2.24 5.68
CA GLY A 68 6.79 -2.54 5.02
C GLY A 68 7.24 -4.01 5.19
N ASP A 69 8.51 -4.25 4.86
CA ASP A 69 9.20 -5.55 5.04
C ASP A 69 10.64 -5.26 5.46
N ASP A 70 10.80 -4.79 6.70
CA ASP A 70 12.09 -4.31 7.23
C ASP A 70 13.15 -5.42 7.37
N ASP A 71 12.73 -6.70 7.38
CA ASP A 71 13.64 -7.86 7.39
C ASP A 71 14.24 -8.14 6.00
N ASN A 72 13.66 -7.57 4.93
CA ASN A 72 14.14 -7.74 3.57
C ASN A 72 15.22 -6.71 3.22
N LEU A 73 16.48 -7.16 3.27
CA LEU A 73 17.65 -6.31 3.05
C LEU A 73 17.72 -5.65 1.66
N LYS A 74 16.96 -6.14 0.67
CA LYS A 74 17.00 -5.61 -0.72
C LYS A 74 16.11 -4.40 -0.94
N ILE A 75 15.15 -4.16 -0.05
CA ILE A 75 14.17 -3.09 -0.23
C ILE A 75 14.14 -2.17 0.98
N ARG A 76 13.57 -0.97 0.81
CA ARG A 76 13.25 -0.03 1.89
C ARG A 76 11.86 0.53 1.64
N ARG A 77 11.13 0.81 2.73
CA ARG A 77 9.91 1.63 2.66
C ARG A 77 10.30 3.10 2.68
N THR A 78 9.55 3.91 1.95
CA THR A 78 9.64 5.37 2.04
C THR A 78 8.54 5.96 2.93
N ILE A 79 7.52 5.17 3.23
CA ILE A 79 6.41 5.54 4.11
C ILE A 79 6.80 5.22 5.56
N PRO A 80 6.68 6.17 6.51
CA PRO A 80 6.93 5.92 7.92
C PRO A 80 5.92 4.94 8.52
N ASP A 81 6.37 4.14 9.49
CA ASP A 81 5.61 3.12 10.23
C ASP A 81 4.56 3.71 11.18
N ILE A 82 3.64 4.49 10.64
CA ILE A 82 2.69 5.25 11.45
C ILE A 82 1.30 4.83 11.04
N ARG A 83 0.67 4.02 11.89
CA ARG A 83 -0.68 3.53 11.64
C ARG A 83 -1.66 4.69 11.39
N GLY A 84 -2.37 4.61 10.27
CA GLY A 84 -3.35 5.61 9.86
C GLY A 84 -2.74 6.95 9.46
N CYS A 85 -1.47 6.99 9.04
CA CYS A 85 -0.86 8.18 8.40
C CYS A 85 -1.45 8.45 7.00
N MET A 86 -2.15 7.48 6.42
CA MET A 86 -2.89 7.60 5.19
C MET A 86 -4.21 6.83 5.27
N SER A 87 -5.17 7.21 4.45
CA SER A 87 -6.38 6.43 4.18
C SER A 87 -6.69 6.43 2.69
N VAL A 88 -7.51 5.48 2.23
CA VAL A 88 -7.87 5.36 0.82
C VAL A 88 -9.35 5.08 0.65
N LYS A 89 -9.95 5.72 -0.35
CA LYS A 89 -11.29 5.43 -0.88
C LYS A 89 -11.19 5.21 -2.38
N VAL A 90 -12.09 4.41 -2.97
CA VAL A 90 -12.09 4.19 -4.42
C VAL A 90 -13.42 4.66 -5.00
N LYS A 91 -13.37 5.49 -6.05
CA LYS A 91 -14.56 5.92 -6.81
C LYS A 91 -14.29 5.74 -8.31
N GLY A 92 -15.07 4.88 -8.96
CA GLY A 92 -14.78 4.46 -10.32
C GLY A 92 -13.40 3.78 -10.36
N GLU A 93 -12.53 4.26 -11.24
CA GLU A 93 -11.16 3.73 -11.38
C GLU A 93 -10.09 4.53 -10.63
N ILE A 94 -10.50 5.50 -9.81
CA ILE A 94 -9.59 6.41 -9.10
C ILE A 94 -9.54 6.04 -7.61
N ALA A 95 -8.34 5.79 -7.10
CA ALA A 95 -8.07 5.72 -5.67
C ALA A 95 -7.74 7.12 -5.13
N TYR A 96 -8.50 7.56 -4.13
CA TYR A 96 -8.31 8.82 -3.43
C TYR A 96 -7.55 8.54 -2.14
N VAL A 97 -6.27 8.88 -2.12
CA VAL A 97 -5.38 8.69 -0.98
C VAL A 97 -5.32 9.99 -0.18
N ASP A 98 -5.81 9.92 1.05
CA ASP A 98 -5.76 11.05 1.97
C ASP A 98 -4.57 10.90 2.91
N ILE A 99 -3.60 11.81 2.76
CA ILE A 99 -2.39 11.91 3.56
C ILE A 99 -2.69 12.71 4.83
N LYS A 100 -2.30 12.16 5.98
CA LYS A 100 -2.42 12.82 7.29
C LYS A 100 -1.16 13.60 7.62
N ARG A 101 -1.28 14.67 8.40
CA ARG A 101 -0.15 15.54 8.78
C ARG A 101 1.04 14.75 9.35
N LYS A 102 0.75 13.74 10.16
CA LYS A 102 1.76 12.84 10.74
C LYS A 102 2.58 12.05 9.72
N MET A 103 2.06 11.81 8.51
CA MET A 103 2.84 11.26 7.41
C MET A 103 3.96 12.23 7.04
N ILE A 104 3.58 13.49 6.79
CA ILE A 104 4.47 14.56 6.34
C ILE A 104 5.52 14.86 7.42
N GLU A 105 5.10 15.05 8.65
CA GLU A 105 6.00 15.36 9.78
C GLU A 105 7.07 14.30 10.06
N ASN A 106 6.86 13.06 9.61
CA ASN A 106 7.76 11.92 9.85
C ASN A 106 8.34 11.34 8.56
N HIS A 107 8.08 11.99 7.42
CA HIS A 107 8.60 11.56 6.13
C HIS A 107 9.97 12.20 5.88
N SER A 108 10.84 11.47 5.18
CA SER A 108 12.19 11.95 4.89
C SER A 108 12.17 12.99 3.79
N GLU A 109 12.78 14.14 4.03
CA GLU A 109 12.86 15.23 3.05
C GLU A 109 13.72 14.84 1.83
N GLY A 110 13.38 15.39 0.66
CA GLY A 110 14.17 15.31 -0.57
C GLY A 110 13.32 14.99 -1.80
N ARG A 111 13.63 15.64 -2.92
CA ARG A 111 12.92 15.49 -4.20
C ARG A 111 12.77 14.03 -4.63
N ASP A 112 13.88 13.29 -4.64
CA ASP A 112 13.89 11.91 -5.13
C ASP A 112 13.08 10.99 -4.20
N ILE A 113 13.14 11.24 -2.89
CA ILE A 113 12.34 10.49 -1.91
C ILE A 113 10.85 10.81 -2.04
N GLU A 114 10.47 12.07 -2.27
CA GLU A 114 9.08 12.46 -2.54
C GLU A 114 8.56 11.71 -3.79
N LEU A 115 9.30 11.78 -4.90
CA LEU A 115 8.96 11.12 -6.16
C LEU A 115 8.78 9.60 -5.96
N LEU A 116 9.76 8.94 -5.33
CA LEU A 116 9.71 7.50 -5.07
C LEU A 116 8.56 7.13 -4.13
N THR A 117 8.21 7.98 -3.17
CA THR A 117 7.08 7.74 -2.26
C THR A 117 5.75 7.81 -2.99
N VAL A 118 5.57 8.84 -3.82
CA VAL A 118 4.36 9.00 -4.62
C VAL A 118 4.19 7.81 -5.54
N TYR A 119 5.22 7.44 -6.32
CA TYR A 119 5.11 6.33 -7.25
C TYR A 119 5.10 4.96 -6.56
N SER A 120 5.66 4.81 -5.37
CA SER A 120 5.45 3.62 -4.52
C SER A 120 3.96 3.41 -4.26
N ILE A 121 3.23 4.46 -3.88
CA ILE A 121 1.79 4.40 -3.62
C ILE A 121 1.01 4.19 -4.92
N VAL A 122 1.30 4.99 -5.95
CA VAL A 122 0.58 4.97 -7.24
C VAL A 122 0.69 3.61 -7.91
N ASN A 123 1.91 3.10 -8.07
CA ASN A 123 2.17 1.84 -8.77
C ASN A 123 1.58 0.64 -8.01
N SER A 124 1.59 0.70 -6.68
CA SER A 124 1.01 -0.37 -5.85
C SER A 124 -0.51 -0.38 -5.91
N LEU A 125 -1.15 0.79 -5.79
CA LEU A 125 -2.61 0.89 -5.88
C LEU A 125 -3.13 0.51 -7.25
N ALA A 126 -2.44 0.91 -8.32
CA ALA A 126 -2.81 0.52 -9.68
C ALA A 126 -2.55 -0.96 -10.01
N SER A 127 -1.86 -1.70 -9.12
CA SER A 127 -1.81 -3.17 -9.23
C SER A 127 -3.12 -3.83 -8.80
N VAL A 128 -4.02 -3.12 -8.11
CA VAL A 128 -5.35 -3.61 -7.75
C VAL A 128 -6.26 -3.52 -8.98
N LYS A 129 -6.90 -4.64 -9.34
CA LYS A 129 -7.80 -4.69 -10.50
C LYS A 129 -8.93 -3.66 -10.32
N GLY A 130 -9.11 -2.80 -11.33
CA GLY A 130 -10.13 -1.75 -11.33
C GLY A 130 -9.65 -0.40 -10.80
N ILE A 131 -8.37 -0.25 -10.43
CA ILE A 131 -7.75 1.04 -10.11
C ILE A 131 -6.73 1.36 -11.21
N THR A 132 -6.90 2.48 -11.89
CA THR A 132 -6.01 2.93 -12.98
C THR A 132 -5.32 4.25 -12.65
N ASN A 133 -5.82 4.96 -11.65
CA ASN A 133 -5.46 6.33 -11.33
C ASN A 133 -5.42 6.54 -9.81
N VAL A 134 -4.56 7.45 -9.34
CA VAL A 134 -4.48 7.83 -7.92
C VAL A 134 -4.52 9.34 -7.78
N ARG A 135 -5.34 9.84 -6.85
CA ARG A 135 -5.41 11.24 -6.49
C ARG A 135 -5.09 11.41 -5.02
N PHE A 136 -4.27 12.41 -4.71
CA PHE A 136 -3.87 12.70 -3.33
C PHE A 136 -4.66 13.87 -2.76
N THR A 137 -4.91 13.81 -1.45
CA THR A 137 -5.37 14.94 -0.62
C THR A 137 -4.53 14.99 0.65
N ILE A 138 -4.51 16.14 1.33
CA ILE A 138 -3.89 16.30 2.64
C ILE A 138 -4.97 16.76 3.62
N GLU A 139 -5.20 15.97 4.66
CA GLU A 139 -6.28 16.21 5.63
C GLU A 139 -7.65 16.47 4.99
N GLY A 140 -7.94 15.77 3.89
CA GLY A 140 -9.19 15.84 3.15
C GLY A 140 -9.26 16.98 2.13
N GLU A 141 -8.24 17.84 2.05
CA GLU A 141 -8.21 18.98 1.15
C GLU A 141 -7.23 18.76 -0.02
N VAL A 142 -7.53 19.38 -1.16
CA VAL A 142 -6.58 19.42 -2.29
C VAL A 142 -5.43 20.34 -1.89
N SER A 143 -4.21 19.86 -2.06
CA SER A 143 -2.98 20.63 -1.80
C SER A 143 -2.19 20.76 -3.10
N GLU A 144 -1.36 21.81 -3.20
CA GLU A 144 -0.43 21.96 -4.32
C GLU A 144 0.69 20.94 -4.25
N ASP A 145 1.19 20.66 -3.06
CA ASP A 145 2.25 19.69 -2.79
C ASP A 145 2.14 19.18 -1.34
N PHE A 146 2.96 18.19 -0.97
CA PHE A 146 3.17 17.85 0.44
C PHE A 146 4.62 18.02 0.93
N MET A 147 5.62 17.99 0.03
CA MET A 147 7.04 18.31 0.33
C MET A 147 7.66 19.34 -0.62
N GLY A 148 6.87 19.97 -1.48
CA GLY A 148 7.31 21.05 -2.36
C GLY A 148 7.96 20.64 -3.69
N TYR A 149 8.08 19.35 -4.03
CA TYR A 149 8.74 18.93 -5.28
C TYR A 149 7.79 18.32 -6.33
N LEU A 150 6.60 17.85 -5.96
CA LEU A 150 5.60 17.34 -6.91
C LEU A 150 4.26 18.08 -6.79
N ASP A 151 3.67 18.41 -7.94
CA ASP A 151 2.33 18.98 -8.03
C ASP A 151 1.26 17.89 -7.75
N MET A 152 0.56 18.01 -6.63
CA MET A 152 -0.46 17.09 -6.14
C MET A 152 -1.88 17.44 -6.61
N ARG A 153 -2.06 18.52 -7.38
CA ARG A 153 -3.39 18.95 -7.84
C ARG A 153 -3.97 18.04 -8.90
N GLU A 154 -3.12 17.30 -9.60
CA GLU A 154 -3.48 16.40 -10.68
C GLU A 154 -3.70 14.96 -10.20
N THR A 155 -4.23 14.15 -11.10
CA THR A 155 -4.34 12.70 -10.90
C THR A 155 -3.10 12.02 -11.48
N PHE A 156 -2.53 11.09 -10.73
CA PHE A 156 -1.35 10.33 -11.10
C PHE A 156 -1.74 9.02 -11.78
N ILE A 157 -1.06 8.73 -12.89
CA ILE A 157 -1.07 7.42 -13.54
C ILE A 157 0.22 6.67 -13.18
N PRO A 158 0.21 5.33 -13.22
CA PRO A 158 1.40 4.53 -12.92
C PRO A 158 2.57 4.85 -13.85
N ASP A 159 3.75 4.92 -13.27
CA ASP A 159 5.02 4.97 -14.00
C ASP A 159 5.95 3.90 -13.43
N TYR A 160 6.12 2.82 -14.18
CA TYR A 160 6.96 1.68 -13.78
C TYR A 160 8.43 1.86 -14.19
N THR A 161 8.81 3.05 -14.65
CA THR A 161 10.20 3.40 -15.03
C THR A 161 10.95 4.17 -13.94
N VAL A 162 10.22 4.69 -12.94
CA VAL A 162 10.73 5.31 -11.70
C VAL A 162 11.35 4.25 -10.78
#